data_AF-A0A0P5ZLC6-F1
#
_entry.id   AF-A0A0P5ZLC6-F1
#
_cell.length_a   1.000
_cell.length_b   1.000
_cell.length_c   1.000
_cell.angle_alpha   90.00
_cell.angle_beta   90.00
_cell.angle_gamma   90.00
#
_symmetry.space_group_name_H-M   'P 1'
#
loop_
_entity.id
_entity.type
_entity.pdbx_description
1 polymer ?
#
loop_
_entity_poly.entity_id
_entity_poly.type
_entity_poly.pdbx_seq_one_letter_code
_entity_poly.pdbx_strand_id
1 'polypeptide(L)'
;MMDTSQFSFQIGHVVRENETTLNADLSNVISSNNVTSFENISFFLATRKYPNGLNLNQKRTLRKAATNFSLVDNKLYYIGKNKTDKRLVILDEEGKKQVFEDCHGSSIEGGHGGQKKTLEKIESLFFWRGMVKDVIHWVTACEICRHKEKRCNQLYKKAKTVDFVNDTSQSSDTCQDDITTGENPTNGIYETAKYSMEQIELCLQKIQHYELEVVNMSKTAEVEIDDTLDFLLAKIMKLISRKKREMKIQVEEQKIRSLNLLKTFRKQFEGRLKTIRKLILDVEKATKDNQPWSSPKNKSAVSLPEMLKREELGGIWSVFNTDEAHEEIGKIIKKCGNISEQPPYIISNILQLPASLRIQISHAACENQPLFRDAYEMGNFTPTRSLRLYHCIHNPAAPIGDESIFHENQIQILKGFSKENYVYLNCLEPHQVYAIYISYREEGSSGWSPWSFPFLASTSIPGYCWETINSAWKISSDLREASKIVNSLTPLFSSSAQYFPGCRISVTLEKIPDIVHAEDGFALIDQGVQGGTLNQEGTFFVNVEGKLFINGKLCDAIDPLSLANTTLTFDCHPNIETIADGLRMQLTVHCRNESHQVYWSVRNHNSNVYFGVRFHQPGARVKIG
;
A
#
# COMPACT_ATOMS: atom_id res chain seq x y z
N MET A 1 1.53 16.02 -6.78
CA MET A 1 2.96 16.08 -7.12
C MET A 1 3.70 15.35 -6.02
N MET A 2 4.18 14.13 -6.31
CA MET A 2 4.91 13.31 -5.34
C MET A 2 6.32 13.88 -5.16
N ASP A 3 6.75 13.94 -3.90
CA ASP A 3 8.02 14.50 -3.47
C ASP A 3 9.18 13.58 -3.91
N THR A 4 9.88 13.99 -4.98
CA THR A 4 11.02 13.27 -5.57
C THR A 4 12.27 13.26 -4.65
N SER A 5 12.24 13.95 -3.51
CA SER A 5 13.37 14.03 -2.59
C SER A 5 13.61 12.72 -1.80
N GLN A 6 12.55 11.97 -1.48
CA GLN A 6 12.68 10.66 -0.80
C GLN A 6 13.22 9.55 -1.72
N PHE A 7 12.87 9.59 -3.02
CA PHE A 7 13.38 8.65 -4.03
C PHE A 7 14.91 8.75 -4.23
N SER A 8 15.49 9.93 -3.99
CA SER A 8 16.93 10.14 -4.14
C SER A 8 17.79 9.55 -2.99
N PHE A 9 17.19 9.33 -1.82
CA PHE A 9 17.93 9.02 -0.60
C PHE A 9 18.22 7.52 -0.45
N GLN A 10 17.37 6.65 -0.99
CA GLN A 10 17.50 5.19 -0.87
C GLN A 10 18.49 4.61 -1.91
N ILE A 11 18.45 5.13 -3.14
CA ILE A 11 19.45 4.84 -4.18
C ILE A 11 20.82 5.45 -3.81
N GLY A 12 20.82 6.53 -3.03
CA GLY A 12 22.03 7.17 -2.51
C GLY A 12 22.80 6.37 -1.45
N HIS A 13 22.27 5.25 -0.94
CA HIS A 13 22.97 4.43 0.07
C HIS A 13 23.76 3.27 -0.55
N VAL A 14 23.33 2.73 -1.70
CA VAL A 14 24.04 1.62 -2.39
C VAL A 14 25.25 2.13 -3.21
N VAL A 15 25.20 3.37 -3.70
CA VAL A 15 26.32 4.01 -4.43
C VAL A 15 27.39 4.59 -3.47
N ARG A 16 27.22 4.48 -2.14
CA ARG A 16 28.17 5.03 -1.15
C ARG A 16 29.40 4.18 -0.89
N GLU A 17 29.44 2.92 -1.33
CA GLU A 17 30.58 2.03 -1.05
C GLU A 17 31.54 1.85 -2.23
N ASN A 18 31.13 2.23 -3.46
CA ASN A 18 32.00 2.23 -4.63
C ASN A 18 32.25 3.67 -5.11
N GLU A 19 33.01 4.44 -4.32
CA GLU A 19 33.43 5.79 -4.66
C GLU A 19 34.45 5.80 -5.82
N THR A 20 33.99 5.92 -7.08
CA THR A 20 34.85 6.50 -8.13
C THR A 20 34.87 8.02 -7.99
N THR A 21 35.68 8.50 -7.06
CA THR A 21 36.19 9.87 -7.12
C THR A 21 37.14 9.97 -8.32
N LEU A 22 36.82 10.84 -9.29
CA LEU A 22 37.79 11.25 -10.30
C LEU A 22 38.89 12.04 -9.57
N ASN A 23 39.99 11.38 -9.22
CA ASN A 23 41.14 11.98 -8.57
C ASN A 23 41.61 13.22 -9.35
N ALA A 24 41.73 14.34 -8.64
CA ALA A 24 42.08 15.66 -9.16
C ALA A 24 43.58 15.83 -9.48
N ASP A 25 44.35 14.74 -9.57
CA ASP A 25 45.75 14.75 -10.00
C ASP A 25 45.87 14.33 -11.46
N LEU A 26 45.49 15.23 -12.37
CA LEU A 26 45.64 15.07 -13.82
C LEU A 26 46.58 16.15 -14.36
N SER A 27 47.86 16.07 -13.99
CA SER A 27 48.94 16.67 -14.77
C SER A 27 49.60 15.70 -15.75
N ASN A 28 49.29 14.39 -15.71
CA ASN A 28 49.79 13.43 -16.67
C ASN A 28 48.73 12.34 -16.94
N VAL A 29 48.64 11.91 -18.19
CA VAL A 29 47.74 10.88 -18.76
C VAL A 29 46.37 11.38 -19.23
N ILE A 30 46.32 11.80 -20.49
CA ILE A 30 45.15 11.51 -21.34
C ILE A 30 45.69 11.02 -22.68
N SER A 31 45.58 9.71 -22.91
CA SER A 31 45.39 9.17 -24.25
C SER A 31 44.23 8.19 -24.21
N SER A 32 43.02 8.69 -23.91
CA SER A 32 41.84 8.01 -24.43
C SER A 32 41.80 8.35 -25.93
N ASN A 33 41.92 7.34 -26.79
CA ASN A 33 41.83 7.49 -28.25
C ASN A 33 40.49 8.13 -28.72
N ASN A 34 39.54 8.34 -27.80
CA ASN A 34 38.25 8.95 -28.05
C ASN A 34 38.19 10.38 -27.47
N VAL A 35 38.20 11.36 -28.37
CA VAL A 35 38.06 12.81 -28.08
C VAL A 35 36.85 13.13 -27.19
N THR A 36 35.79 12.33 -27.25
CA THR A 36 34.55 12.55 -26.49
C THR A 36 34.42 11.68 -25.24
N SER A 37 35.51 11.06 -24.75
CA SER A 37 35.44 10.25 -23.52
C SER A 37 34.94 11.05 -22.34
N PHE A 38 34.31 10.38 -21.36
CA PHE A 38 33.73 11.08 -20.20
C PHE A 38 34.81 11.76 -19.35
N GLU A 39 36.04 11.23 -19.32
CA GLU A 39 37.20 11.83 -18.68
C GLU A 39 37.60 13.14 -19.36
N ASN A 40 37.62 13.16 -20.70
CA ASN A 40 37.90 14.37 -21.49
C ASN A 40 36.81 15.43 -21.31
N ILE A 41 35.54 15.00 -21.25
CA ILE A 41 34.40 15.89 -21.00
C ILE A 41 34.47 16.46 -19.58
N SER A 42 34.73 15.62 -18.57
CA SER A 42 34.88 16.04 -17.18
C SER A 42 36.05 17.02 -17.00
N PHE A 43 37.22 16.71 -17.57
CA PHE A 43 38.39 17.58 -17.57
C PHE A 43 38.09 18.95 -18.20
N PHE A 44 37.42 18.97 -19.36
CA PHE A 44 37.04 20.21 -20.03
C PHE A 44 36.00 21.02 -19.23
N LEU A 45 35.02 20.36 -18.61
CA LEU A 45 34.00 21.03 -17.78
C LEU A 45 34.58 21.60 -16.48
N ALA A 46 35.52 20.89 -15.85
CA ALA A 46 36.20 21.31 -14.63
C ALA A 46 37.23 22.43 -14.87
N THR A 47 38.09 22.28 -15.87
CA THR A 47 39.26 23.17 -16.05
C THR A 47 39.09 24.24 -17.13
N ARG A 48 38.10 24.08 -18.02
CA ARG A 48 37.94 24.86 -19.26
C ARG A 48 39.16 24.83 -20.19
N LYS A 49 40.09 23.90 -19.98
CA LYS A 49 41.25 23.62 -20.84
C LYS A 49 41.01 22.35 -21.66
N TYR A 50 41.79 22.18 -22.73
CA TYR A 50 41.72 21.01 -23.60
C TYR A 50 42.83 20.02 -23.25
N PRO A 51 42.57 18.70 -23.32
CA PRO A 51 43.63 17.69 -23.29
C PRO A 51 44.73 17.98 -24.33
N ASN A 52 45.98 17.67 -23.97
CA ASN A 52 47.15 17.91 -24.83
C ASN A 52 47.06 17.06 -26.13
N GLY A 53 47.44 17.64 -27.27
CA GLY A 53 47.46 16.94 -28.57
C GLY A 53 46.17 17.01 -29.42
N LEU A 54 45.11 17.67 -28.95
CA LEU A 54 43.86 17.81 -29.74
C LEU A 54 43.95 18.91 -30.83
N ASN A 55 43.54 18.57 -32.06
CA ASN A 55 43.42 19.53 -33.17
C ASN A 55 42.13 20.39 -33.10
N LEU A 56 42.00 21.42 -33.96
CA LEU A 56 40.87 22.36 -33.93
C LEU A 56 39.50 21.67 -34.10
N ASN A 57 39.41 20.66 -34.96
CA ASN A 57 38.18 19.90 -35.17
C ASN A 57 37.83 19.04 -33.95
N GLN A 58 38.82 18.38 -33.36
CA GLN A 58 38.62 17.57 -32.14
C GLN A 58 38.19 18.45 -30.95
N LYS A 59 38.79 19.65 -30.79
CA LYS A 59 38.36 20.64 -29.79
C LYS A 59 36.92 21.11 -30.02
N ARG A 60 36.48 21.27 -31.28
CA ARG A 60 35.08 21.59 -31.63
C ARG A 60 34.14 20.44 -31.26
N THR A 61 34.54 19.20 -31.55
CA THR A 61 33.78 17.99 -31.22
C THR A 61 33.62 17.81 -29.72
N LEU A 62 34.69 18.01 -28.94
CA LEU A 62 34.64 17.94 -27.47
C LEU A 62 33.71 19.00 -26.89
N ARG A 63 33.76 20.25 -27.37
CA ARG A 63 32.84 21.31 -26.94
C ARG A 63 31.38 20.94 -27.21
N LYS A 64 31.09 20.42 -28.41
CA LYS A 64 29.72 20.01 -28.79
C LYS A 64 29.23 18.82 -27.98
N ALA A 65 30.11 17.89 -27.60
CA ALA A 65 29.75 16.78 -26.72
C ALA A 65 29.46 17.28 -25.29
N ALA A 66 30.32 18.16 -24.77
CA ALA A 66 30.23 18.67 -23.40
C ALA A 66 28.97 19.50 -23.11
N THR A 67 28.28 20.04 -24.13
CA THR A 67 27.01 20.76 -23.92
C THR A 67 25.89 19.88 -23.37
N ASN A 68 25.98 18.56 -23.52
CA ASN A 68 24.99 17.60 -23.03
C ASN A 68 25.33 17.09 -21.62
N PHE A 69 26.32 17.67 -20.94
CA PHE A 69 26.76 17.23 -19.63
C PHE A 69 26.95 18.39 -18.67
N SER A 70 26.75 18.13 -17.38
CA SER A 70 27.13 19.04 -16.29
C SER A 70 27.94 18.30 -15.25
N LEU A 71 28.95 18.99 -14.71
CA LEU A 71 29.72 18.51 -13.57
C LEU A 71 29.19 19.20 -12.30
N VAL A 72 28.74 18.42 -11.32
CA VAL A 72 28.25 18.89 -10.02
C VAL A 72 28.87 18.00 -8.94
N ASP A 73 29.52 18.58 -7.93
CA ASP A 73 30.17 17.84 -6.83
C ASP A 73 31.10 16.70 -7.29
N ASN A 74 31.94 16.98 -8.30
CA ASN A 74 32.82 16.01 -8.98
C ASN A 74 32.11 14.81 -9.65
N LYS A 75 30.77 14.86 -9.77
CA LYS A 75 29.97 13.85 -10.47
C LYS A 75 29.49 14.40 -11.81
N LEU A 76 29.63 13.58 -12.86
CA LEU A 76 29.19 13.93 -14.19
C LEU A 76 27.72 13.54 -14.38
N TYR A 77 26.90 14.47 -14.83
CA TYR A 77 25.50 14.25 -15.14
C TYR A 77 25.25 14.46 -16.63
N TYR A 78 24.48 13.58 -17.24
CA TYR A 78 23.95 13.75 -18.58
C TYR A 78 22.68 14.59 -18.53
N ILE A 79 22.67 15.67 -19.32
CA ILE A 79 21.57 16.59 -19.47
C ILE A 79 21.08 16.40 -20.91
N GLY A 80 19.96 15.69 -21.08
CA GLY A 80 19.40 15.39 -22.39
C GLY A 80 19.04 16.66 -23.20
N LYS A 81 18.54 16.47 -24.43
CA LYS A 81 18.25 17.58 -25.38
C LYS A 81 17.32 18.67 -24.81
N ASN A 82 16.44 18.32 -23.87
CA ASN A 82 15.44 19.23 -23.28
C ASN A 82 15.96 20.00 -22.05
N LYS A 83 17.18 19.72 -21.59
CA LYS A 83 17.85 20.37 -20.44
C LYS A 83 17.17 20.29 -19.06
N THR A 84 16.06 19.59 -18.93
CA THR A 84 15.29 19.45 -17.67
C THR A 84 15.72 18.25 -16.83
N ASP A 85 16.10 17.15 -17.47
CA ASP A 85 16.31 15.87 -16.77
C ASP A 85 17.82 15.62 -16.62
N LYS A 86 18.28 15.47 -15.37
CA LYS A 86 19.67 15.16 -15.03
C LYS A 86 19.81 13.68 -14.66
N ARG A 87 20.63 12.95 -15.40
CA ARG A 87 20.91 11.53 -15.17
C ARG A 87 22.35 11.35 -14.75
N LEU A 88 22.63 10.58 -13.70
CA LEU A 88 23.99 10.36 -13.23
C LEU A 88 24.78 9.48 -14.21
N VAL A 89 25.99 9.89 -14.60
CA VAL A 89 26.84 9.11 -15.52
C VAL A 89 27.62 8.06 -14.73
N ILE A 90 27.46 6.79 -15.11
CA ILE A 90 28.22 5.66 -14.54
C ILE A 90 29.35 5.27 -15.49
N LEU A 91 30.58 5.22 -14.97
CA LEU A 91 31.79 5.06 -15.78
C LEU A 91 32.31 3.62 -15.76
N ASP A 92 32.34 3.01 -14.59
CA ASP A 92 32.89 1.69 -14.33
C ASP A 92 31.87 0.57 -14.62
N GLU A 93 32.37 -0.58 -15.07
CA GLU A 93 31.52 -1.74 -15.40
C GLU A 93 30.82 -2.34 -14.18
N GLU A 94 31.45 -2.26 -13.00
CA GLU A 94 30.89 -2.79 -11.76
C GLU A 94 29.67 -1.98 -11.30
N GLY A 95 29.77 -0.65 -11.32
CA GLY A 95 28.67 0.26 -11.03
C GLY A 95 27.52 0.11 -12.01
N LYS A 96 27.78 -0.17 -13.30
CA LYS A 96 26.69 -0.43 -14.26
C LYS A 96 25.95 -1.73 -13.94
N LYS A 97 26.68 -2.79 -13.55
CA LYS A 97 26.08 -4.06 -13.12
C LYS A 97 25.29 -3.91 -11.83
N GLN A 98 25.81 -3.15 -10.86
CA GLN A 98 25.09 -2.89 -9.61
C GLN A 98 23.79 -2.13 -9.85
N VAL A 99 23.84 -1.04 -10.63
CA VAL A 99 22.63 -0.29 -11.03
C VAL A 99 21.63 -1.18 -11.75
N PHE A 100 22.11 -2.08 -12.61
CA PHE A 100 21.26 -3.08 -13.24
C PHE A 100 20.61 -4.01 -12.21
N GLU A 101 21.38 -4.61 -11.31
CA GLU A 101 20.87 -5.57 -10.30
C GLU A 101 19.84 -4.91 -9.36
N ASP A 102 20.11 -3.69 -8.90
CA ASP A 102 19.21 -2.93 -8.04
C ASP A 102 17.88 -2.61 -8.76
N CYS A 103 17.95 -2.32 -10.07
CA CYS A 103 16.77 -1.99 -10.89
C CYS A 103 16.09 -3.21 -11.52
N HIS A 104 16.73 -4.39 -11.54
CA HIS A 104 16.28 -5.58 -12.25
C HIS A 104 16.02 -6.81 -11.38
N GLY A 105 16.86 -7.07 -10.38
CA GLY A 105 16.86 -8.29 -9.55
C GLY A 105 16.49 -8.09 -8.08
N SER A 106 16.54 -6.85 -7.55
CA SER A 106 16.15 -6.58 -6.16
C SER A 106 14.64 -6.74 -5.94
N SER A 107 14.23 -7.58 -4.99
CA SER A 107 12.82 -7.83 -4.63
C SER A 107 12.03 -6.58 -4.20
N ILE A 108 12.74 -5.51 -3.80
CA ILE A 108 12.13 -4.25 -3.36
C ILE A 108 11.85 -3.30 -4.54
N GLU A 109 12.66 -3.39 -5.60
CA GLU A 109 12.74 -2.32 -6.60
C GLU A 109 12.74 -2.81 -8.07
N GLY A 110 13.16 -4.04 -8.33
CA GLY A 110 13.32 -4.65 -9.64
C GLY A 110 12.77 -6.06 -9.64
N GLY A 111 11.47 -6.23 -9.82
CA GLY A 111 10.80 -7.53 -9.87
C GLY A 111 10.91 -8.23 -11.24
N HIS A 112 12.09 -8.30 -11.85
CA HIS A 112 12.31 -8.96 -13.16
C HIS A 112 11.30 -8.53 -14.26
N GLY A 113 10.96 -7.24 -14.32
CA GLY A 113 9.87 -6.68 -15.13
C GLY A 113 10.07 -6.69 -16.66
N GLY A 114 11.08 -7.37 -17.16
CA GLY A 114 11.44 -7.44 -18.58
C GLY A 114 12.19 -6.21 -19.10
N GLN A 115 12.74 -6.33 -20.31
CA GLN A 115 13.69 -5.36 -20.91
C GLN A 115 13.18 -3.92 -20.88
N LYS A 116 11.92 -3.71 -21.30
CA LYS A 116 11.33 -2.37 -21.42
C LYS A 116 11.23 -1.64 -20.07
N LYS A 117 10.69 -2.31 -19.04
CA LYS A 117 10.50 -1.69 -17.71
C LYS A 117 11.83 -1.41 -17.02
N THR A 118 12.77 -2.36 -17.10
CA THR A 118 14.12 -2.17 -16.55
C THR A 118 14.83 -1.00 -17.24
N LEU A 119 14.70 -0.88 -18.57
CA LEU A 119 15.31 0.22 -19.31
C LEU A 119 14.70 1.59 -18.95
N GLU A 120 13.37 1.70 -18.91
CA GLU A 120 12.67 2.94 -18.54
C GLU A 120 13.09 3.42 -17.14
N LYS A 121 13.25 2.49 -16.19
CA LYS A 121 13.68 2.81 -14.83
C LYS A 121 15.13 3.30 -14.78
N ILE A 122 16.06 2.57 -15.40
CA ILE A 122 17.48 2.96 -15.43
C ILE A 122 17.65 4.29 -16.17
N GLU A 123 16.96 4.49 -17.30
CA GLU A 123 17.00 5.74 -18.08
C GLU A 123 16.45 6.95 -17.32
N SER A 124 15.59 6.76 -16.32
CA SER A 124 15.06 7.87 -15.53
C SER A 124 16.10 8.49 -14.59
N LEU A 125 17.13 7.74 -14.20
CA LEU A 125 18.09 8.13 -13.14
C LEU A 125 19.56 8.10 -13.58
N PHE A 126 19.93 7.19 -14.49
CA PHE A 126 21.32 6.89 -14.84
C PHE A 126 21.59 7.00 -16.33
N PHE A 127 22.87 7.10 -16.69
CA PHE A 127 23.32 7.14 -18.08
C PHE A 127 24.70 6.51 -18.24
N TRP A 128 24.87 5.67 -19.27
CA TRP A 128 26.17 5.33 -19.82
C TRP A 128 26.06 5.05 -21.32
N ARG A 129 27.19 5.08 -22.03
CA ARG A 129 27.22 4.77 -23.46
C ARG A 129 26.90 3.29 -23.67
N GLY A 130 25.92 3.00 -24.50
CA GLY A 130 25.52 1.62 -24.80
C GLY A 130 24.51 1.01 -23.83
N MET A 131 23.98 1.78 -22.85
CA MET A 131 23.10 1.25 -21.81
C MET A 131 21.94 0.40 -22.28
N VAL A 132 21.29 0.77 -23.39
CA VAL A 132 20.19 0.00 -23.97
C VAL A 132 20.65 -1.42 -24.34
N LYS A 133 21.82 -1.53 -24.97
CA LYS A 133 22.40 -2.80 -25.40
C LYS A 133 22.79 -3.66 -24.20
N ASP A 134 23.41 -3.05 -23.20
CA ASP A 134 23.87 -3.74 -22.00
C ASP A 134 22.69 -4.26 -21.18
N VAL A 135 21.68 -3.43 -20.94
CA VAL A 135 20.45 -3.82 -20.23
C VAL A 135 19.71 -4.94 -20.97
N ILE A 136 19.54 -4.82 -22.29
CA ILE A 136 18.91 -5.90 -23.08
C ILE A 136 19.70 -7.20 -22.94
N HIS A 137 21.03 -7.14 -23.05
CA HIS A 137 21.90 -8.31 -22.90
C HIS A 137 21.78 -8.94 -21.51
N TRP A 138 21.84 -8.15 -20.44
CA TRP A 138 21.77 -8.63 -19.06
C TRP A 138 20.40 -9.21 -18.70
N VAL A 139 19.29 -8.59 -19.15
CA VAL A 139 17.95 -9.18 -18.98
C VAL A 139 17.82 -10.50 -19.76
N THR A 140 18.40 -10.60 -20.96
CA THR A 140 18.35 -11.82 -21.76
C THR A 140 19.20 -12.95 -21.15
N ALA A 141 20.30 -12.59 -20.48
CA ALA A 141 21.17 -13.50 -19.75
C ALA A 141 20.58 -13.92 -18.39
N CYS A 142 19.64 -13.16 -17.83
CA CYS A 142 18.98 -13.47 -16.57
C CYS A 142 18.19 -14.78 -16.66
N GLU A 143 18.51 -15.74 -15.78
CA GLU A 143 17.88 -17.06 -15.80
C GLU A 143 16.39 -16.99 -15.49
N ILE A 144 16.00 -16.13 -14.54
CA ILE A 144 14.61 -15.93 -14.11
C ILE A 144 13.76 -15.40 -15.28
N CYS A 145 14.24 -14.38 -16.00
CA CYS A 145 13.56 -13.85 -17.18
C CYS A 145 13.54 -14.87 -18.34
N ARG A 146 14.65 -15.59 -18.57
CA ARG A 146 14.77 -16.62 -19.62
C ARG A 146 13.79 -17.78 -19.41
N HIS A 147 13.57 -18.21 -18.17
CA HIS A 147 12.60 -19.26 -17.83
C HIS A 147 11.15 -18.78 -18.00
N LYS A 148 10.85 -17.52 -17.64
CA LYS A 148 9.53 -16.88 -17.87
C LYS A 148 9.20 -16.77 -19.36
N GLU A 149 10.16 -16.41 -20.20
CA GLU A 149 9.98 -16.29 -21.66
C GLU A 149 9.78 -17.66 -22.35
N LYS A 150 10.53 -18.70 -21.94
CA LYS A 150 10.34 -20.08 -22.45
C LYS A 150 8.94 -20.62 -22.12
N ARG A 151 8.41 -20.33 -20.94
CA ARG A 151 7.05 -20.71 -20.50
C ARG A 151 5.95 -19.99 -21.30
N CYS A 152 6.07 -18.67 -21.50
CA CYS A 152 5.14 -17.91 -22.34
C CYS A 152 5.17 -18.34 -23.82
N ASN A 153 6.34 -18.63 -24.37
CA ASN A 153 6.46 -19.09 -25.76
C ASN A 153 5.93 -20.52 -25.97
N GLN A 154 5.97 -21.38 -24.95
CA GLN A 154 5.28 -22.70 -24.98
C GLN A 154 3.76 -22.55 -24.95
N LEU A 155 3.23 -21.62 -24.14
CA LEU A 155 1.79 -21.32 -24.09
C LEU A 155 1.29 -20.68 -25.39
N TYR A 156 2.08 -19.79 -26.01
CA TYR A 156 1.76 -19.17 -27.30
C TYR A 156 1.77 -20.18 -28.47
N LYS A 157 2.63 -21.21 -28.43
CA LYS A 157 2.63 -22.32 -29.41
C LYS A 157 1.45 -23.29 -29.20
N LYS A 158 1.02 -23.52 -27.94
CA LYS A 158 -0.19 -24.29 -27.63
C LYS A 158 -1.47 -23.56 -28.06
N ALA A 159 -1.53 -22.24 -27.92
CA ALA A 159 -2.68 -21.43 -28.36
C ALA A 159 -2.86 -21.36 -29.89
N LYS A 160 -1.80 -21.62 -30.67
CA LYS A 160 -1.85 -21.60 -32.15
C LYS A 160 -2.19 -22.95 -32.80
N THR A 161 -2.32 -24.02 -32.01
CA THR A 161 -2.57 -25.39 -32.50
C THR A 161 -3.99 -25.89 -32.19
N VAL A 162 -4.87 -25.04 -31.65
CA VAL A 162 -6.25 -25.39 -31.22
C VAL A 162 -7.32 -24.64 -32.06
N ASP A 163 -7.01 -24.30 -33.30
CA ASP A 163 -8.04 -23.90 -34.28
C ASP A 163 -8.13 -24.98 -35.37
N PHE A 164 -9.36 -25.45 -35.62
CA PHE A 164 -9.80 -26.62 -36.42
C PHE A 164 -9.84 -27.97 -35.70
N VAL A 165 -10.94 -28.22 -34.98
CA VAL A 165 -11.92 -29.26 -35.35
C VAL A 165 -13.32 -28.75 -34.99
N ASN A 166 -14.16 -28.54 -36.01
CA ASN A 166 -15.60 -28.39 -35.88
C ASN A 166 -16.17 -29.70 -35.34
N ASP A 167 -17.10 -29.66 -34.38
CA ASP A 167 -18.15 -30.65 -34.38
C ASP A 167 -19.52 -30.10 -34.03
N THR A 168 -20.48 -30.62 -34.78
CA THR A 168 -21.83 -30.15 -35.00
C THR A 168 -22.77 -31.09 -34.26
N SER A 169 -23.60 -30.59 -33.34
CA SER A 169 -24.88 -31.21 -32.94
C SER A 169 -25.50 -30.34 -31.84
N GLN A 170 -26.43 -29.44 -32.15
CA GLN A 170 -27.88 -29.67 -32.10
C GLN A 170 -28.35 -30.35 -30.80
N SER A 171 -28.97 -29.52 -29.99
CA SER A 171 -29.89 -29.80 -28.90
C SER A 171 -31.15 -30.53 -29.37
N SER A 172 -31.61 -31.52 -28.59
CA SER A 172 -33.04 -31.73 -28.33
C SER A 172 -33.25 -32.66 -27.13
N ASP A 173 -33.81 -32.08 -26.07
CA ASP A 173 -34.95 -32.56 -25.28
C ASP A 173 -35.20 -34.06 -25.08
N THR A 174 -35.22 -34.41 -23.79
CA THR A 174 -36.14 -35.32 -23.06
C THR A 174 -36.71 -36.55 -23.78
N CYS A 175 -36.44 -37.73 -23.24
CA CYS A 175 -37.47 -38.63 -22.69
C CYS A 175 -36.85 -39.84 -21.96
N GLN A 176 -37.58 -40.24 -20.91
CA GLN A 176 -37.39 -41.43 -20.10
C GLN A 176 -37.71 -42.75 -20.85
N ASP A 177 -37.15 -43.82 -20.28
CA ASP A 177 -37.60 -45.22 -20.26
C ASP A 177 -37.06 -46.26 -21.27
N ASP A 178 -36.80 -47.43 -20.65
CA ASP A 178 -36.74 -48.81 -21.14
C ASP A 178 -35.44 -49.44 -21.69
N ILE A 179 -34.72 -50.07 -20.75
CA ILE A 179 -34.43 -51.51 -20.64
C ILE A 179 -33.72 -52.24 -21.81
N THR A 180 -32.52 -52.73 -21.44
CA THR A 180 -31.75 -53.89 -21.91
C THR A 180 -31.08 -53.83 -23.29
N THR A 181 -29.74 -53.89 -23.26
CA THR A 181 -28.98 -55.06 -23.77
C THR A 181 -27.48 -54.90 -23.50
N GLY A 182 -26.93 -55.79 -22.68
CA GLY A 182 -25.54 -56.27 -22.78
C GLY A 182 -24.41 -55.24 -22.83
N GLU A 183 -24.27 -54.37 -21.83
CA GLU A 183 -22.98 -53.70 -21.64
C GLU A 183 -22.01 -54.66 -20.94
N ASN A 184 -20.92 -54.98 -21.63
CA ASN A 184 -19.78 -55.68 -21.06
C ASN A 184 -19.38 -54.92 -19.79
N PRO A 185 -19.44 -55.51 -18.57
CA PRO A 185 -19.27 -54.78 -17.31
C PRO A 185 -17.93 -54.04 -17.21
N THR A 186 -16.96 -54.43 -18.03
CA THR A 186 -15.67 -53.78 -18.22
C THR A 186 -15.75 -52.37 -18.81
N ASN A 187 -16.75 -52.04 -19.64
CA ASN A 187 -16.85 -50.72 -20.29
C ASN A 187 -17.35 -49.64 -19.33
N GLY A 188 -18.35 -49.94 -18.49
CA GLY A 188 -18.81 -49.04 -17.43
C GLY A 188 -17.75 -48.84 -16.33
N ILE A 189 -17.00 -49.90 -16.00
CA ILE A 189 -15.85 -49.81 -15.08
C ILE A 189 -14.73 -48.95 -15.70
N TYR A 190 -14.45 -49.10 -17.01
CA TYR A 190 -13.44 -48.31 -17.72
C TYR A 190 -13.77 -46.81 -17.74
N GLU A 191 -14.99 -46.43 -18.12
CA GLU A 191 -15.39 -45.01 -18.15
C GLU A 191 -15.43 -44.40 -16.74
N THR A 192 -15.88 -45.15 -15.74
CA THR A 192 -15.84 -44.71 -14.32
C THR A 192 -14.40 -44.55 -13.82
N ALA A 193 -13.51 -45.48 -14.15
CA ALA A 193 -12.10 -45.43 -13.78
C ALA A 193 -11.38 -44.27 -14.49
N LYS A 194 -11.69 -44.02 -15.76
CA LYS A 194 -11.14 -42.90 -16.54
C LYS A 194 -11.57 -41.56 -15.97
N TYR A 195 -12.87 -41.38 -15.68
CA TYR A 195 -13.37 -40.17 -15.01
C TYR A 195 -12.71 -39.99 -13.64
N SER A 196 -12.61 -41.06 -12.84
CA SER A 196 -11.94 -41.01 -11.53
C SER A 196 -10.46 -40.64 -11.65
N MET A 197 -9.75 -41.16 -12.65
CA MET A 197 -8.36 -40.81 -12.94
C MET A 197 -8.22 -39.33 -13.28
N GLU A 198 -9.07 -38.80 -14.17
CA GLU A 198 -9.08 -37.36 -14.52
C GLU A 198 -9.36 -36.47 -13.29
N GLN A 199 -10.28 -36.88 -12.41
CA GLN A 199 -10.55 -36.16 -11.16
C GLN A 199 -9.36 -36.23 -10.18
N ILE A 200 -8.69 -37.38 -10.07
CA ILE A 200 -7.49 -37.54 -9.23
C ILE A 200 -6.34 -36.69 -9.77
N GLU A 201 -6.11 -36.67 -11.08
CA GLU A 201 -5.09 -35.82 -11.70
C GLU A 201 -5.35 -34.34 -11.43
N LEU A 202 -6.62 -33.91 -11.52
CA LEU A 202 -7.02 -32.55 -11.15
C LEU A 202 -6.78 -32.26 -9.66
N CYS A 203 -7.08 -33.21 -8.77
CA CYS A 203 -6.81 -33.08 -7.33
C CYS A 203 -5.31 -33.01 -7.04
N LEU A 204 -4.47 -33.79 -7.71
CA LEU A 204 -3.02 -33.74 -7.56
C LEU A 204 -2.45 -32.39 -8.01
N GLN A 205 -2.98 -31.81 -9.09
CA GLN A 205 -2.61 -30.45 -9.52
C GLN A 205 -2.99 -29.40 -8.46
N LYS A 206 -4.15 -29.53 -7.81
CA LYS A 206 -4.56 -28.65 -6.70
C LYS A 206 -3.69 -28.81 -5.46
N ILE A 207 -3.28 -30.04 -5.12
CA ILE A 207 -2.38 -30.29 -3.99
C ILE A 207 -1.02 -29.61 -4.24
N GLN A 208 -0.45 -29.76 -5.45
CA GLN A 208 0.79 -29.06 -5.82
C GLN A 208 0.66 -27.54 -5.74
N HIS A 209 -0.53 -26.99 -6.02
CA HIS A 209 -0.81 -25.56 -5.83
C HIS A 209 -0.72 -25.16 -4.35
N TYR A 210 -1.40 -25.90 -3.47
CA TYR A 210 -1.37 -25.64 -2.04
C TYR A 210 0.03 -25.80 -1.45
N GLU A 211 0.80 -26.77 -1.91
CA GLU A 211 2.21 -26.93 -1.51
C GLU A 211 3.04 -25.69 -1.86
N LEU A 212 2.92 -25.16 -3.08
CA LEU A 212 3.67 -23.97 -3.48
C LEU A 212 3.23 -22.71 -2.72
N GLU A 213 1.92 -22.56 -2.47
CA GLU A 213 1.41 -21.46 -1.65
C GLU A 213 1.97 -21.51 -0.22
N VAL A 214 1.96 -22.69 0.42
CA VAL A 214 2.55 -22.86 1.76
C VAL A 214 4.03 -22.47 1.77
N VAL A 215 4.80 -22.91 0.79
CA VAL A 215 6.24 -22.58 0.68
C VAL A 215 6.47 -21.08 0.48
N ASN A 216 5.65 -20.42 -0.35
CA ASN A 216 5.78 -18.98 -0.56
C ASN A 216 5.36 -18.20 0.69
N MET A 217 4.26 -18.59 1.34
CA MET A 217 3.79 -17.97 2.59
C MET A 217 4.83 -18.10 3.70
N SER A 218 5.47 -19.27 3.84
CA SER A 218 6.52 -19.48 4.84
C SER A 218 7.73 -18.60 4.56
N LYS A 219 8.17 -18.52 3.29
CA LYS A 219 9.31 -17.69 2.90
C LYS A 219 9.05 -16.20 3.14
N THR A 220 7.85 -15.72 2.83
CA THR A 220 7.47 -14.32 3.13
C THR A 220 7.43 -14.07 4.63
N ALA A 221 6.91 -15.01 5.43
CA ALA A 221 6.91 -14.90 6.88
C ALA A 221 8.34 -14.88 7.47
N GLU A 222 9.25 -15.70 6.95
CA GLU A 222 10.67 -15.68 7.35
C GLU A 222 11.30 -14.31 7.11
N VAL A 223 11.12 -13.72 5.92
CA VAL A 223 11.62 -12.38 5.59
C VAL A 223 11.03 -11.31 6.51
N GLU A 224 9.72 -11.38 6.80
CA GLU A 224 9.07 -10.41 7.70
C GLU A 224 9.58 -10.53 9.14
N ILE A 225 9.85 -11.75 9.61
CA ILE A 225 10.47 -11.98 10.93
C ILE A 225 11.86 -11.34 10.99
N ASP A 226 12.69 -11.59 9.98
CA ASP A 226 14.05 -11.04 9.91
C ASP A 226 14.01 -9.50 9.89
N ASP A 227 13.23 -8.91 8.99
CA ASP A 227 13.10 -7.46 8.85
C ASP A 227 12.60 -6.79 10.14
N THR A 228 11.61 -7.36 10.81
CA THR A 228 11.03 -6.79 12.02
C THR A 228 11.97 -6.88 13.22
N LEU A 229 12.62 -8.02 13.42
CA LEU A 229 13.56 -8.23 14.52
C LEU A 229 14.87 -7.44 14.30
N ASP A 230 15.39 -7.38 13.08
CA ASP A 230 16.56 -6.56 12.74
C ASP A 230 16.28 -5.07 12.91
N PHE A 231 15.08 -4.62 12.55
CA PHE A 231 14.68 -3.23 12.78
C PHE A 231 14.58 -2.90 14.28
N LEU A 232 14.03 -3.82 15.10
CA LEU A 232 14.01 -3.67 16.55
C LEU A 232 15.42 -3.64 17.14
N LEU A 233 16.29 -4.55 16.69
CA LEU A 233 17.70 -4.60 17.08
C LEU A 233 18.41 -3.27 16.76
N ALA A 234 18.23 -2.74 15.56
CA ALA A 234 18.80 -1.46 15.14
C ALA A 234 18.34 -0.30 16.05
N LYS A 235 17.05 -0.28 16.43
CA LYS A 235 16.51 0.71 17.39
C LYS A 235 17.15 0.59 18.77
N ILE A 236 17.26 -0.63 19.31
CA ILE A 236 17.88 -0.87 20.63
C ILE A 236 19.36 -0.47 20.59
N MET A 237 20.10 -0.86 19.56
CA MET A 237 21.51 -0.51 19.37
C MET A 237 21.74 1.00 19.30
N LYS A 238 20.82 1.73 18.66
CA LYS A 238 20.85 3.21 18.61
C LYS A 238 20.67 3.83 20.00
N LEU A 239 19.76 3.30 20.81
CA LEU A 239 19.52 3.77 22.19
C LEU A 239 20.76 3.52 23.08
N ILE A 240 21.33 2.32 23.03
CA ILE A 240 22.55 1.97 23.77
C ILE A 240 23.71 2.86 23.35
N SER A 241 23.90 3.06 22.04
CA SER A 241 24.95 3.94 21.51
C SER A 241 24.79 5.39 21.93
N ARG A 242 23.54 5.88 22.04
CA ARG A 242 23.25 7.22 22.56
C ARG A 242 23.64 7.34 24.04
N LYS A 243 23.22 6.38 24.88
CA LYS A 243 23.56 6.36 26.31
C LYS A 243 25.07 6.29 26.53
N LYS A 244 25.78 5.48 25.74
CA LYS A 244 27.25 5.39 25.75
C LYS A 244 27.91 6.75 25.50
N ARG A 245 27.42 7.52 24.52
CA ARG A 245 27.94 8.87 24.24
C ARG A 245 27.65 9.83 25.38
N GLU A 246 26.42 9.86 25.88
CA GLU A 246 26.01 10.74 26.99
C GLU A 246 26.91 10.54 28.22
N MET A 247 27.19 9.30 28.61
CA MET A 247 28.05 9.02 29.77
C MET A 247 29.51 9.42 29.53
N LYS A 248 30.05 9.23 28.32
CA LYS A 248 31.41 9.69 27.99
C LYS A 248 31.53 11.22 28.06
N ILE A 249 30.49 11.93 27.64
CA ILE A 249 30.45 13.39 27.74
C ILE A 249 30.47 13.81 29.22
N GLN A 250 29.65 13.19 30.07
CA GLN A 250 29.64 13.47 31.51
C GLN A 250 31.02 13.27 32.18
N VAL A 251 31.74 12.21 31.78
CA VAL A 251 33.12 11.97 32.26
C VAL A 251 34.06 13.10 31.84
N GLU A 252 34.00 13.53 30.57
CA GLU A 252 34.87 14.60 30.08
C GLU A 252 34.52 15.96 30.72
N GLU A 253 33.23 16.26 30.93
CA GLU A 253 32.79 17.45 31.63
C GLU A 253 33.32 17.51 33.07
N GLN A 254 33.21 16.40 33.81
CA GLN A 254 33.73 16.32 35.17
C GLN A 254 35.26 16.47 35.20
N LYS A 255 35.97 15.84 34.25
CA LYS A 255 37.42 16.00 34.09
C LYS A 255 37.80 17.46 33.79
N ILE A 256 37.11 18.12 32.87
CA ILE A 256 37.34 19.53 32.53
C ILE A 256 37.13 20.40 33.76
N ARG A 257 36.06 20.16 34.53
CA ARG A 257 35.74 20.90 35.75
C ARG A 257 36.87 20.79 36.78
N SER A 258 37.34 19.56 37.08
CA SER A 258 38.43 19.33 38.04
C SER A 258 39.76 19.94 37.54
N LEU A 259 40.08 19.81 36.25
CA LEU A 259 41.30 20.40 35.67
C LEU A 259 41.27 21.93 35.67
N ASN A 260 40.12 22.55 35.42
CA ASN A 260 39.98 24.00 35.47
C ASN A 260 40.15 24.55 36.88
N LEU A 261 39.64 23.83 37.89
CA LEU A 261 39.88 24.17 39.30
C LEU A 261 41.39 24.15 39.60
N LEU A 262 42.08 23.06 39.24
CA LEU A 262 43.53 22.93 39.41
C LEU A 262 44.33 24.02 38.68
N LYS A 263 43.96 24.34 37.43
CA LYS A 263 44.59 25.42 36.67
C LYS A 263 44.43 26.78 37.35
N THR A 264 43.25 27.05 37.90
CA THR A 264 42.96 28.30 38.61
C THR A 264 43.81 28.41 39.87
N PHE A 265 43.87 27.35 40.68
CA PHE A 265 44.74 27.29 41.86
C PHE A 265 46.22 27.43 41.47
N ARG A 266 46.71 26.70 40.47
CA ARG A 266 48.10 26.82 39.99
C ARG A 266 48.44 28.27 39.63
N LYS A 267 47.58 28.96 38.88
CA LYS A 267 47.78 30.37 38.49
C LYS A 267 47.87 31.29 39.71
N GLN A 268 47.05 31.06 40.74
CA GLN A 268 47.10 31.83 41.98
C GLN A 268 48.44 31.66 42.71
N PHE A 269 48.92 30.42 42.83
CA PHE A 269 50.20 30.11 43.48
C PHE A 269 51.39 30.67 42.68
N GLU A 270 51.41 30.49 41.35
CA GLU A 270 52.45 31.04 40.48
C GLU A 270 52.50 32.57 40.54
N GLY A 271 51.34 33.23 40.55
CA GLY A 271 51.23 34.68 40.70
C GLY A 271 51.79 35.17 42.03
N ARG A 272 51.44 34.51 43.15
CA ARG A 272 51.99 34.82 44.47
C ARG A 272 53.50 34.58 44.55
N LEU A 273 53.97 33.47 44.00
CA LEU A 273 55.39 33.12 43.98
C LEU A 273 56.22 34.17 43.20
N LYS A 274 55.67 34.71 42.10
CA LYS A 274 56.29 35.82 41.36
C LYS A 274 56.38 37.10 42.21
N THR A 275 55.31 37.43 42.96
CA THR A 275 55.29 38.59 43.86
C THR A 275 56.33 38.44 44.99
N ILE A 276 56.42 37.27 45.60
CA ILE A 276 57.41 36.99 46.66
C ILE A 276 58.83 37.06 46.12
N ARG A 277 59.11 36.45 44.97
CA ARG A 277 60.44 36.55 44.32
C ARG A 277 60.83 38.00 44.04
N LYS A 278 59.90 38.83 43.56
CA LYS A 278 60.15 40.26 43.34
C LYS A 278 60.48 40.98 44.66
N LEU A 279 59.70 40.73 45.72
CA LEU A 279 59.95 41.29 47.04
C LEU A 279 61.34 40.92 47.57
N ILE A 280 61.77 39.67 47.42
CA ILE A 280 63.12 39.22 47.81
C ILE A 280 64.18 40.01 47.04
N LEU A 281 64.06 40.12 45.71
CA LEU A 281 65.01 40.89 44.89
C LEU A 281 65.05 42.37 45.28
N ASP A 282 63.89 43.00 45.54
CA ASP A 282 63.80 44.41 45.94
C ASP A 282 64.45 44.62 47.32
N VAL A 283 64.27 43.70 48.27
CA VAL A 283 64.92 43.72 49.59
C VAL A 283 66.42 43.53 49.47
N GLU A 284 66.88 42.51 48.72
CA GLU A 284 68.31 42.25 48.49
C GLU A 284 69.00 43.48 47.87
N LYS A 285 68.34 44.16 46.93
CA LYS A 285 68.84 45.40 46.32
C LYS A 285 68.93 46.54 47.33
N ALA A 286 67.86 46.81 48.09
CA ALA A 286 67.86 47.86 49.12
C ALA A 286 68.95 47.63 50.19
N THR A 287 69.22 46.37 50.53
CA THR A 287 70.26 45.97 51.48
C THR A 287 71.67 46.22 50.92
N LYS A 288 71.91 45.93 49.64
CA LYS A 288 73.18 46.25 48.96
C LYS A 288 73.42 47.76 48.83
N ASP A 289 72.37 48.53 48.61
CA ASP A 289 72.45 49.98 48.39
C ASP A 289 72.44 50.80 49.70
N ASN A 290 72.47 50.15 50.89
CA ASN A 290 72.39 50.78 52.22
C ASN A 290 71.18 51.74 52.40
N GLN A 291 70.09 51.48 51.67
CA GLN A 291 68.85 52.25 51.76
C GLN A 291 67.94 51.69 52.87
N PRO A 292 67.29 52.54 53.69
CA PRO A 292 66.34 52.07 54.70
C PRO A 292 65.10 51.47 54.00
N TRP A 293 65.00 50.14 54.03
CA TRP A 293 63.84 49.44 53.49
C TRP A 293 62.61 49.65 54.38
N SER A 294 61.48 50.02 53.77
CA SER A 294 60.19 50.11 54.45
C SER A 294 59.30 48.95 54.03
N SER A 295 58.72 48.25 55.01
CA SER A 295 57.90 47.08 54.74
C SER A 295 56.68 47.43 53.89
N PRO A 296 56.38 46.67 52.83
CA PRO A 296 55.10 46.79 52.16
C PRO A 296 53.98 46.56 53.18
N LYS A 297 52.99 47.46 53.21
CA LYS A 297 51.90 47.48 54.21
C LYS A 297 50.96 46.26 54.13
N ASN A 298 51.15 45.34 53.18
CA ASN A 298 50.24 44.24 52.91
C ASN A 298 50.83 42.88 53.36
N LYS A 299 50.69 42.55 54.65
CA LYS A 299 51.14 41.27 55.26
C LYS A 299 50.59 40.02 54.56
N SER A 300 49.47 40.15 53.83
CA SER A 300 48.82 39.07 53.07
C SER A 300 49.61 38.58 51.84
N ALA A 301 50.62 39.32 51.38
CA ALA A 301 51.42 38.96 50.21
C ALA A 301 52.46 37.86 50.47
N VAL A 302 52.76 37.59 51.75
CA VAL A 302 53.81 36.65 52.19
C VAL A 302 53.22 35.36 52.78
N SER A 303 51.91 35.30 53.05
CA SER A 303 51.28 34.08 53.58
C SER A 303 51.07 33.02 52.50
N LEU A 304 51.29 31.74 52.86
CA LEU A 304 50.97 30.62 51.98
C LEU A 304 49.45 30.58 51.72
N PRO A 305 49.00 30.42 50.46
CA PRO A 305 47.60 30.10 50.20
C PRO A 305 47.25 28.71 50.75
N GLU A 306 46.00 28.54 51.17
CA GLU A 306 45.48 27.22 51.57
C GLU A 306 45.43 26.28 50.35
N MET A 307 45.84 25.03 50.54
CA MET A 307 45.91 24.05 49.47
C MET A 307 44.52 23.42 49.24
N LEU A 308 44.15 23.26 47.96
CA LEU A 308 42.95 22.53 47.57
C LEU A 308 42.97 21.11 48.15
N LYS A 309 41.89 20.69 48.79
CA LYS A 309 41.76 19.33 49.34
C LYS A 309 41.44 18.34 48.23
N ARG A 310 41.87 17.08 48.37
CA ARG A 310 41.69 16.05 47.31
C ARG A 310 40.21 15.79 47.05
N GLU A 311 39.39 15.86 48.10
CA GLU A 311 37.96 15.60 48.08
C GLU A 311 37.21 16.65 47.25
N GLU A 312 37.75 17.87 47.14
CA GLU A 312 37.17 18.99 46.38
C GLU A 312 37.31 18.82 44.86
N LEU A 313 38.17 17.90 44.41
CA LEU A 313 38.33 17.57 42.98
C LEU A 313 37.21 16.66 42.46
N GLY A 314 36.57 15.89 43.35
CA GLY A 314 35.62 14.82 43.01
C GLY A 314 36.27 13.65 42.26
N GLY A 315 35.97 12.42 42.65
CA GLY A 315 36.41 11.24 41.89
C GLY A 315 35.50 10.95 40.69
N ILE A 316 36.06 10.29 39.67
CA ILE A 316 35.31 9.84 38.50
C ILE A 316 35.28 8.31 38.53
N TRP A 317 34.10 7.73 38.69
CA TRP A 317 33.87 6.28 38.68
C TRP A 317 32.66 5.96 37.80
N SER A 318 32.67 4.78 37.19
CA SER A 318 31.52 4.24 36.46
C SER A 318 31.21 2.84 36.99
N VAL A 319 29.94 2.58 37.31
CA VAL A 319 29.42 1.27 37.72
C VAL A 319 28.27 0.93 36.79
N PHE A 320 28.23 -0.32 36.32
CA PHE A 320 27.19 -0.82 35.43
C PHE A 320 26.56 -2.07 36.02
N ASN A 321 25.23 -2.10 36.03
CA ASN A 321 24.43 -3.32 36.21
C ASN A 321 23.57 -3.47 34.96
N THR A 322 23.73 -4.59 34.26
CA THR A 322 23.02 -4.89 33.01
C THR A 322 21.92 -5.92 33.19
N ASP A 323 21.86 -6.59 34.34
CA ASP A 323 21.03 -7.78 34.52
C ASP A 323 19.55 -7.44 34.52
N GLU A 324 19.17 -6.37 35.21
CA GLU A 324 17.79 -5.85 35.23
C GLU A 324 17.31 -5.41 33.84
N ALA A 325 18.18 -4.72 33.10
CA ALA A 325 17.88 -4.29 31.74
C ALA A 325 17.75 -5.49 30.77
N HIS A 326 18.61 -6.48 30.91
CA HIS A 326 18.55 -7.70 30.11
C HIS A 326 17.26 -8.50 30.39
N GLU A 327 16.84 -8.60 31.65
CA GLU A 327 15.61 -9.28 32.03
C GLU A 327 14.37 -8.60 31.45
N GLU A 328 14.26 -7.28 31.58
CA GLU A 328 13.12 -6.52 31.05
C GLU A 328 13.06 -6.54 29.53
N ILE A 329 14.21 -6.37 28.85
CA ILE A 329 14.29 -6.51 27.39
C ILE A 329 13.89 -7.94 26.98
N GLY A 330 14.35 -8.97 27.70
CA GLY A 330 13.98 -10.36 27.44
C GLY A 330 12.49 -10.63 27.59
N LYS A 331 11.82 -10.03 28.59
CA LYS A 331 10.36 -10.10 28.75
C LYS A 331 9.61 -9.45 27.59
N ILE A 332 10.12 -8.33 27.07
CA ILE A 332 9.51 -7.61 25.94
C ILE A 332 9.69 -8.41 24.65
N ILE A 333 10.90 -8.90 24.35
CA ILE A 333 11.19 -9.68 23.14
C ILE A 333 10.34 -10.95 23.09
N LYS A 334 10.12 -11.63 24.21
CA LYS A 334 9.23 -12.81 24.28
C LYS A 334 7.77 -12.50 23.93
N LYS A 335 7.35 -11.24 24.01
CA LYS A 335 6.00 -10.80 23.60
C LYS A 335 5.97 -10.30 22.15
N CYS A 336 7.13 -10.15 21.50
CA CYS A 336 7.22 -9.63 20.13
C CYS A 336 6.99 -10.76 19.12
N GLY A 337 5.78 -10.82 18.58
CA GLY A 337 5.39 -11.76 17.53
C GLY A 337 5.06 -13.16 18.04
N ASN A 338 4.22 -13.87 17.28
CA ASN A 338 3.94 -15.28 17.48
C ASN A 338 3.67 -15.92 16.11
N ILE A 339 4.10 -17.17 15.92
CA ILE A 339 3.74 -17.94 14.72
C ILE A 339 2.36 -18.52 14.98
N SER A 340 1.41 -18.23 14.08
CA SER A 340 0.04 -18.76 14.14
C SER A 340 -0.23 -19.60 12.91
N GLU A 341 -0.84 -20.77 13.10
CA GLU A 341 -1.26 -21.66 12.01
C GLU A 341 -2.48 -21.11 11.24
N GLN A 342 -3.22 -20.18 11.87
CA GLN A 342 -4.36 -19.52 11.24
C GLN A 342 -4.14 -18.00 11.16
N PRO A 343 -4.57 -17.36 10.06
CA PRO A 343 -4.59 -15.92 10.02
C PRO A 343 -5.53 -15.41 11.12
N PRO A 344 -5.18 -14.31 11.81
CA PRO A 344 -6.02 -13.75 12.87
C PRO A 344 -7.40 -13.32 12.38
N TYR A 345 -7.57 -13.09 11.07
CA TYR A 345 -8.85 -12.77 10.44
C TYR A 345 -9.21 -13.78 9.36
N ILE A 346 -10.46 -14.23 9.40
CA ILE A 346 -11.02 -15.19 8.47
C ILE A 346 -12.36 -14.69 7.93
N ILE A 347 -12.72 -15.16 6.73
CA ILE A 347 -14.08 -15.05 6.21
C ILE A 347 -14.92 -16.09 6.94
N SER A 348 -15.81 -15.65 7.83
CA SER A 348 -16.66 -16.57 8.61
C SER A 348 -18.00 -16.84 7.95
N ASN A 349 -18.49 -15.92 7.13
CA ASN A 349 -19.77 -16.10 6.44
C ASN A 349 -19.83 -15.30 5.13
N ILE A 350 -20.57 -15.82 4.15
CA ILE A 350 -20.91 -15.12 2.92
C ILE A 350 -22.40 -15.23 2.69
N LEU A 351 -23.07 -14.08 2.61
CA LEU A 351 -24.45 -13.99 2.18
C LEU A 351 -24.49 -13.60 0.70
N GLN A 352 -25.15 -14.41 -0.13
CA GLN A 352 -25.39 -14.09 -1.53
C GLN A 352 -26.46 -13.02 -1.66
N LEU A 353 -26.20 -12.00 -2.46
CA LEU A 353 -27.09 -10.87 -2.75
C LEU A 353 -27.20 -10.68 -4.29
N PRO A 354 -28.19 -9.91 -4.77
CA PRO A 354 -28.33 -9.59 -6.19
C PRO A 354 -27.04 -9.02 -6.80
N ALA A 355 -26.42 -9.78 -7.72
CA ALA A 355 -25.12 -9.46 -8.32
C ALA A 355 -24.04 -9.00 -7.31
N SER A 356 -24.11 -9.47 -6.07
CA SER A 356 -23.22 -9.05 -5.00
C SER A 356 -23.06 -10.13 -3.92
N LEU A 357 -22.03 -9.98 -3.08
CA LEU A 357 -21.78 -10.81 -1.92
C LEU A 357 -21.57 -9.92 -0.69
N ARG A 358 -22.18 -10.29 0.42
CA ARG A 358 -21.89 -9.69 1.73
C ARG A 358 -21.00 -10.65 2.52
N ILE A 359 -19.75 -10.28 2.68
CA ILE A 359 -18.69 -11.06 3.30
C ILE A 359 -18.53 -10.63 4.75
N GLN A 360 -18.78 -11.55 5.67
CA GLN A 360 -18.52 -11.35 7.09
C GLN A 360 -17.10 -11.78 7.42
N ILE A 361 -16.36 -10.91 8.10
CA ILE A 361 -14.99 -11.17 8.53
C ILE A 361 -14.93 -11.10 10.05
N SER A 362 -14.37 -12.14 10.67
CA SER A 362 -14.23 -12.24 12.12
C SER A 362 -12.80 -12.62 12.51
N HIS A 363 -12.48 -12.36 13.77
CA HIS A 363 -11.23 -12.82 14.34
C HIS A 363 -11.27 -14.34 14.56
N ALA A 364 -10.25 -15.08 14.13
CA ALA A 364 -10.21 -16.54 14.23
C ALA A 364 -10.37 -17.04 15.68
N ALA A 365 -9.82 -16.32 16.66
CA ALA A 365 -9.95 -16.68 18.08
C ALA A 365 -11.39 -16.60 18.61
N CYS A 366 -12.29 -15.85 17.95
CA CYS A 366 -13.69 -15.79 18.38
C CYS A 366 -14.38 -17.15 18.26
N GLU A 367 -14.01 -17.99 17.28
CA GLU A 367 -14.61 -19.31 17.11
C GLU A 367 -14.27 -20.25 18.27
N ASN A 368 -13.03 -20.16 18.77
CA ASN A 368 -12.46 -21.13 19.72
C ASN A 368 -12.42 -20.66 21.18
N GLN A 369 -12.58 -19.35 21.45
CA GLN A 369 -12.45 -18.78 22.79
C GLN A 369 -13.68 -17.91 23.16
N PRO A 370 -14.65 -18.43 23.93
CA PRO A 370 -15.87 -17.71 24.29
C PRO A 370 -15.61 -16.40 25.06
N LEU A 371 -14.67 -16.40 26.02
CA LEU A 371 -14.31 -15.18 26.78
C LEU A 371 -13.68 -14.11 25.89
N PHE A 372 -12.92 -14.52 24.88
CA PHE A 372 -12.37 -13.61 23.88
C PHE A 372 -13.49 -13.05 23.01
N ARG A 373 -14.43 -13.90 22.58
CA ARG A 373 -15.63 -13.49 21.84
C ARG A 373 -16.41 -12.45 22.62
N ASP A 374 -16.70 -12.68 23.90
CA ASP A 374 -17.44 -11.73 24.75
C ASP A 374 -16.68 -10.39 24.89
N ALA A 375 -15.37 -10.42 25.11
CA ALA A 375 -14.55 -9.21 25.18
C ALA A 375 -14.46 -8.46 23.84
N TYR A 376 -14.37 -9.19 22.73
CA TYR A 376 -14.37 -8.67 21.37
C TYR A 376 -15.74 -8.06 21.02
N GLU A 377 -16.82 -8.74 21.38
CA GLU A 377 -18.19 -8.28 21.21
C GLU A 377 -18.55 -7.08 22.11
N MET A 378 -17.91 -6.94 23.27
CA MET A 378 -18.06 -5.75 24.13
C MET A 378 -17.21 -4.56 23.67
N GLY A 379 -16.43 -4.67 22.58
CA GLY A 379 -15.57 -3.60 22.09
C GLY A 379 -14.35 -3.32 22.97
N ASN A 380 -14.11 -4.16 23.98
CA ASN A 380 -12.96 -4.06 24.90
C ASN A 380 -11.65 -4.50 24.24
N PHE A 381 -11.75 -5.18 23.08
CA PHE A 381 -10.62 -5.58 22.25
C PHE A 381 -10.78 -4.90 20.89
N THR A 382 -10.31 -3.66 20.75
CA THR A 382 -10.19 -2.99 19.45
C THR A 382 -8.72 -2.85 19.08
N PRO A 383 -8.07 -3.94 18.63
CA PRO A 383 -6.80 -3.78 17.96
C PRO A 383 -7.11 -3.01 16.67
N THR A 384 -6.65 -1.78 16.62
CA THR A 384 -6.71 -0.86 15.49
C THR A 384 -6.03 -1.53 14.30
N ARG A 385 -6.82 -2.23 13.50
CA ARG A 385 -6.32 -3.10 12.43
C ARG A 385 -6.82 -2.60 11.10
N SER A 386 -5.89 -2.48 10.16
CA SER A 386 -6.22 -2.27 8.75
C SER A 386 -6.33 -3.64 8.11
N LEU A 387 -7.40 -3.87 7.35
CA LEU A 387 -7.52 -5.02 6.46
C LEU A 387 -7.45 -4.55 5.03
N ARG A 388 -6.97 -5.43 4.15
CA ARG A 388 -7.09 -5.25 2.72
C ARG A 388 -7.73 -6.50 2.13
N LEU A 389 -8.66 -6.28 1.22
CA LEU A 389 -9.37 -7.31 0.50
C LEU A 389 -9.10 -7.16 -0.99
N TYR A 390 -8.84 -8.29 -1.66
CA TYR A 390 -8.71 -8.37 -3.09
C TYR A 390 -9.64 -9.47 -3.62
N HIS A 391 -10.25 -9.25 -4.78
CA HIS A 391 -11.04 -10.28 -5.43
C HIS A 391 -10.79 -10.29 -6.95
N CYS A 392 -10.85 -11.46 -7.55
CA CYS A 392 -10.74 -11.63 -8.99
C CYS A 392 -11.63 -12.78 -9.49
N ILE A 393 -11.88 -12.82 -10.79
CA ILE A 393 -12.51 -13.99 -11.42
C ILE A 393 -11.58 -15.18 -11.19
N HIS A 394 -12.12 -16.25 -10.62
CA HIS A 394 -11.34 -17.45 -10.38
C HIS A 394 -10.94 -18.08 -11.72
N ASN A 395 -9.63 -18.14 -11.97
CA ASN A 395 -9.07 -18.81 -13.14
C ASN A 395 -8.31 -20.06 -12.68
N PRO A 396 -8.86 -21.26 -12.90
CA PRO A 396 -8.22 -22.52 -12.52
C PRO A 396 -6.86 -22.75 -13.19
N ALA A 397 -6.61 -22.07 -14.32
CA ALA A 397 -5.39 -22.19 -15.11
C ALA A 397 -4.36 -21.07 -14.85
N ALA A 398 -4.62 -20.16 -13.90
CA ALA A 398 -3.69 -19.07 -13.59
C ALA A 398 -2.34 -19.61 -13.07
N PRO A 399 -1.20 -18.95 -13.38
CA PRO A 399 0.09 -19.36 -12.85
C PRO A 399 0.10 -19.27 -11.32
N ILE A 400 0.50 -20.38 -10.70
CA ILE A 400 0.55 -20.60 -9.26
C ILE A 400 1.42 -19.54 -8.57
N GLY A 401 0.89 -18.89 -7.53
CA GLY A 401 1.63 -17.93 -6.69
C GLY A 401 2.03 -16.63 -7.40
N ASP A 402 1.39 -16.28 -8.52
CA ASP A 402 1.70 -15.07 -9.26
C ASP A 402 1.11 -13.83 -8.55
N GLU A 403 1.92 -13.16 -7.74
CA GLU A 403 1.52 -11.91 -7.08
C GLU A 403 1.12 -10.80 -8.07
N SER A 404 1.43 -10.94 -9.36
CA SER A 404 0.98 -9.99 -10.39
C SER A 404 -0.53 -9.99 -10.64
N ILE A 405 -1.27 -10.97 -10.08
CA ILE A 405 -2.74 -10.94 -10.06
C ILE A 405 -3.25 -9.81 -9.16
N PHE A 406 -2.52 -9.40 -8.13
CA PHE A 406 -2.97 -8.38 -7.18
C PHE A 406 -2.81 -6.97 -7.77
N HIS A 407 -3.81 -6.51 -8.50
CA HIS A 407 -3.84 -5.15 -9.02
C HIS A 407 -4.16 -4.16 -7.89
N GLU A 408 -3.21 -3.28 -7.56
CA GLU A 408 -3.36 -2.30 -6.45
C GLU A 408 -4.65 -1.48 -6.50
N ASN A 409 -5.12 -1.13 -7.70
CA ASN A 409 -6.34 -0.35 -7.90
C ASN A 409 -7.64 -1.10 -7.56
N GLN A 410 -7.58 -2.42 -7.39
CA GLN A 410 -8.70 -3.28 -7.03
C GLN A 410 -8.66 -3.70 -5.55
N ILE A 411 -7.64 -3.27 -4.81
CA ILE A 411 -7.50 -3.60 -3.39
C ILE A 411 -8.35 -2.64 -2.55
N GLN A 412 -9.33 -3.20 -1.85
CA GLN A 412 -10.15 -2.45 -0.91
C GLN A 412 -9.49 -2.41 0.47
N ILE A 413 -9.14 -1.22 0.96
CA ILE A 413 -8.58 -1.03 2.30
C ILE A 413 -9.69 -0.69 3.28
N LEU A 414 -9.72 -1.41 4.39
CA LEU A 414 -10.72 -1.31 5.44
C LEU A 414 -10.03 -0.90 6.75
N LYS A 415 -10.50 0.18 7.36
CA LYS A 415 -9.94 0.75 8.60
C LYS A 415 -10.97 0.75 9.72
N GLY A 416 -10.53 0.55 10.96
CA GLY A 416 -11.42 0.68 12.13
C GLY A 416 -12.48 -0.41 12.21
N PHE A 417 -12.12 -1.63 11.85
CA PHE A 417 -13.00 -2.79 11.80
C PHE A 417 -13.69 -3.06 13.16
N SER A 418 -15.02 -2.93 13.22
CA SER A 418 -15.87 -3.02 14.42
C SER A 418 -16.77 -4.28 14.43
N LYS A 419 -17.63 -4.45 15.43
CA LYS A 419 -18.35 -5.70 15.75
C LYS A 419 -19.17 -6.34 14.60
N GLU A 420 -19.57 -5.59 13.57
CA GLU A 420 -20.48 -6.05 12.51
C GLU A 420 -19.84 -6.07 11.10
N ASN A 421 -18.52 -6.23 10.98
CA ASN A 421 -17.83 -5.99 9.71
C ASN A 421 -18.27 -6.91 8.55
N TYR A 422 -19.17 -6.37 7.75
CA TYR A 422 -19.50 -6.88 6.44
C TYR A 422 -18.82 -6.05 5.36
N VAL A 423 -18.23 -6.73 4.38
CA VAL A 423 -17.72 -6.13 3.16
C VAL A 423 -18.63 -6.54 2.02
N TYR A 424 -19.01 -5.59 1.18
CA TYR A 424 -19.82 -5.86 0.00
C TYR A 424 -18.91 -5.96 -1.23
N LEU A 425 -18.97 -7.09 -1.92
CA LEU A 425 -18.47 -7.22 -3.27
C LEU A 425 -19.64 -7.04 -4.23
N ASN A 426 -19.61 -5.99 -5.04
CA ASN A 426 -20.70 -5.61 -5.93
C ASN A 426 -20.34 -5.91 -7.39
N CYS A 427 -21.33 -5.77 -8.29
CA CYS A 427 -21.14 -5.91 -9.73
C CYS A 427 -20.57 -7.28 -10.16
N LEU A 428 -21.04 -8.34 -9.50
CA LEU A 428 -20.65 -9.71 -9.80
C LEU A 428 -21.56 -10.29 -10.89
N GLU A 429 -20.96 -11.08 -11.77
CA GLU A 429 -21.70 -11.88 -12.75
C GLU A 429 -22.33 -13.10 -12.07
N PRO A 430 -23.63 -13.38 -12.29
CA PRO A 430 -24.27 -14.57 -11.72
C PRO A 430 -23.58 -15.85 -12.16
N HIS A 431 -23.41 -16.80 -11.24
CA HIS A 431 -22.73 -18.09 -11.42
C HIS A 431 -21.22 -18.00 -11.74
N GLN A 432 -20.66 -16.80 -11.89
CA GLN A 432 -19.22 -16.63 -12.00
C GLN A 432 -18.57 -16.83 -10.63
N VAL A 433 -17.57 -17.72 -10.58
CA VAL A 433 -16.78 -17.95 -9.36
C VAL A 433 -15.70 -16.88 -9.24
N TYR A 434 -15.62 -16.26 -8.07
CA TYR A 434 -14.60 -15.29 -7.70
C TYR A 434 -13.73 -15.86 -6.59
N ALA A 435 -12.42 -15.57 -6.66
CA ALA A 435 -11.46 -15.83 -5.61
C ALA A 435 -11.26 -14.56 -4.78
N ILE A 436 -11.36 -14.69 -3.45
CA ILE A 436 -11.30 -13.59 -2.49
C ILE A 436 -10.12 -13.81 -1.55
N TYR A 437 -9.29 -12.77 -1.40
CA TYR A 437 -8.07 -12.80 -0.59
C TYR A 437 -8.14 -11.70 0.46
N ILE A 438 -7.67 -12.01 1.67
CA ILE A 438 -7.58 -11.06 2.78
C ILE A 438 -6.15 -10.97 3.28
N SER A 439 -5.71 -9.77 3.63
CA SER A 439 -4.46 -9.52 4.33
C SER A 439 -4.70 -8.45 5.39
N TYR A 440 -3.91 -8.46 6.46
CA TYR A 440 -4.08 -7.59 7.61
C TYR A 440 -2.79 -6.86 7.95
N ARG A 441 -2.93 -5.75 8.68
CA ARG A 441 -1.81 -4.98 9.19
C ARG A 441 -2.10 -4.55 10.61
N GLU A 442 -1.14 -4.82 11.49
CA GLU A 442 -1.17 -4.35 12.87
C GLU A 442 -0.71 -2.89 12.97
N GLU A 443 -1.22 -2.18 13.97
CA GLU A 443 -0.81 -0.80 14.19
C GLU A 443 0.67 -0.73 14.60
N GLY A 444 1.45 0.05 13.86
CA GLY A 444 2.88 0.18 14.08
C GLY A 444 3.75 -0.82 13.31
N SER A 445 3.17 -1.78 12.59
CA SER A 445 3.93 -2.59 11.63
C SER A 445 4.26 -1.79 10.36
N SER A 446 5.41 -2.07 9.76
CA SER A 446 5.85 -1.45 8.50
C SER A 446 5.19 -2.07 7.27
N GLY A 447 4.71 -3.32 7.38
CA GLY A 447 4.22 -4.13 6.27
C GLY A 447 2.85 -4.76 6.51
N TRP A 448 2.22 -5.23 5.44
CA TRP A 448 1.02 -6.05 5.46
C TRP A 448 1.40 -7.52 5.62
N SER A 449 0.57 -8.29 6.30
CA SER A 449 0.69 -9.75 6.34
C SER A 449 0.66 -10.35 4.91
N PRO A 450 1.12 -11.60 4.76
CA PRO A 450 0.80 -12.40 3.58
C PRO A 450 -0.71 -12.43 3.29
N TRP A 451 -1.06 -12.64 2.03
CA TRP A 451 -2.45 -12.90 1.63
C TRP A 451 -2.91 -14.26 2.16
N SER A 452 -4.18 -14.35 2.53
CA SER A 452 -4.83 -15.61 2.86
C SER A 452 -4.91 -16.51 1.63
N PHE A 453 -5.15 -17.82 1.85
CA PHE A 453 -5.66 -18.68 0.80
C PHE A 453 -6.93 -18.09 0.17
N PRO A 454 -7.17 -18.30 -1.14
CA PRO A 454 -8.35 -17.79 -1.80
C PRO A 454 -9.61 -18.45 -1.24
N PHE A 455 -10.54 -17.64 -0.77
CA PHE A 455 -11.90 -18.08 -0.53
C PHE A 455 -12.69 -17.99 -1.85
N LEU A 456 -13.26 -19.10 -2.29
CA LEU A 456 -14.05 -19.16 -3.52
C LEU A 456 -15.52 -18.89 -3.22
N ALA A 457 -16.11 -17.92 -3.92
CA ALA A 457 -17.51 -17.58 -3.76
C ALA A 457 -18.14 -17.12 -5.09
N SER A 458 -19.46 -17.29 -5.19
CA SER A 458 -20.27 -16.84 -6.32
C SER A 458 -21.66 -16.45 -5.82
N THR A 459 -22.37 -15.63 -6.59
CA THR A 459 -23.80 -15.39 -6.38
C THR A 459 -24.58 -16.03 -7.53
N SER A 460 -25.68 -16.72 -7.23
CA SER A 460 -26.65 -17.17 -8.25
C SER A 460 -27.77 -16.14 -8.47
N ILE A 461 -27.83 -15.09 -7.65
CA ILE A 461 -28.91 -14.11 -7.65
C ILE A 461 -28.59 -13.04 -8.70
N PRO A 462 -29.43 -12.85 -9.73
CA PRO A 462 -29.20 -11.85 -10.77
C PRO A 462 -29.23 -10.43 -10.19
N GLY A 463 -28.51 -9.52 -10.83
CA GLY A 463 -28.55 -8.11 -10.46
C GLY A 463 -29.88 -7.44 -10.75
N TYR A 464 -30.08 -6.27 -10.16
CA TYR A 464 -31.23 -5.42 -10.44
C TYR A 464 -31.24 -4.98 -11.91
N CYS A 465 -32.41 -4.96 -12.54
CA CYS A 465 -32.56 -4.50 -13.91
C CYS A 465 -33.86 -3.73 -14.13
N TRP A 466 -33.78 -2.72 -15.00
CA TRP A 466 -34.93 -1.96 -15.47
C TRP A 466 -35.81 -2.79 -16.41
N GLU A 467 -37.09 -2.43 -16.52
CA GLU A 467 -37.96 -2.93 -17.59
C GLU A 467 -37.41 -2.54 -18.97
N THR A 468 -37.59 -3.40 -19.97
CA THR A 468 -37.06 -3.19 -21.33
C THR A 468 -38.03 -2.47 -22.25
N ILE A 469 -39.32 -2.45 -21.91
CA ILE A 469 -40.39 -1.89 -22.74
C ILE A 469 -40.87 -0.59 -22.11
N ASN A 470 -40.20 0.52 -22.45
CA ASN A 470 -40.63 1.86 -22.05
C ASN A 470 -40.36 2.87 -23.17
N SER A 471 -41.39 3.61 -23.60
CA SER A 471 -41.27 4.56 -24.72
C SER A 471 -40.55 5.86 -24.36
N ALA A 472 -40.41 6.17 -23.06
CA ALA A 472 -39.86 7.43 -22.59
C ALA A 472 -38.41 7.33 -22.11
N TRP A 473 -37.89 6.10 -21.97
CA TRP A 473 -36.59 5.80 -21.41
C TRP A 473 -35.78 4.91 -22.36
N LYS A 474 -34.50 5.25 -22.54
CA LYS A 474 -33.54 4.41 -23.23
C LYS A 474 -32.74 3.63 -22.19
N ILE A 475 -32.77 2.30 -22.29
CA ILE A 475 -32.08 1.39 -21.38
C ILE A 475 -30.75 0.92 -22.01
N SER A 476 -29.71 0.76 -21.20
CA SER A 476 -28.41 0.20 -21.60
C SER A 476 -28.49 -1.29 -21.90
N SER A 477 -27.46 -1.84 -22.54
CA SER A 477 -27.37 -3.27 -22.85
C SER A 477 -27.24 -4.18 -21.63
N ASP A 478 -26.67 -3.68 -20.53
CA ASP A 478 -26.56 -4.39 -19.25
C ASP A 478 -27.82 -4.24 -18.38
N LEU A 479 -28.84 -3.51 -18.86
CA LEU A 479 -30.12 -3.25 -18.20
C LEU A 479 -30.04 -2.50 -16.86
N ARG A 480 -28.88 -1.93 -16.51
CA ARG A 480 -28.66 -1.21 -15.24
C ARG A 480 -28.67 0.31 -15.38
N GLU A 481 -28.52 0.84 -16.58
CA GLU A 481 -28.54 2.27 -16.83
C GLU A 481 -29.78 2.66 -17.64
N ALA A 482 -30.41 3.75 -17.23
CA ALA A 482 -31.59 4.29 -17.88
C ALA A 482 -31.39 5.79 -18.15
N SER A 483 -31.68 6.22 -19.38
CA SER A 483 -31.61 7.62 -19.81
C SER A 483 -32.98 8.11 -20.26
N LYS A 484 -33.47 9.20 -19.67
CA LYS A 484 -34.75 9.81 -20.08
C LYS A 484 -34.58 10.49 -21.44
N ILE A 485 -35.39 10.09 -22.42
CA ILE A 485 -35.28 10.57 -23.82
C ILE A 485 -36.48 11.38 -24.29
N VAL A 486 -37.66 11.20 -23.68
CA VAL A 486 -38.89 11.92 -24.04
C VAL A 486 -39.38 12.72 -22.84
N ASN A 487 -39.94 13.91 -23.08
CA ASN A 487 -40.67 14.65 -22.06
C ASN A 487 -42.02 13.96 -21.80
N SER A 488 -42.05 13.11 -20.77
CA SER A 488 -43.19 12.26 -20.43
C SER A 488 -43.20 12.02 -18.92
N LEU A 489 -44.38 11.98 -18.32
CA LEU A 489 -44.58 11.68 -16.91
C LEU A 489 -44.53 10.17 -16.59
N THR A 490 -44.30 9.32 -17.60
CA THR A 490 -44.22 7.87 -17.39
C THR A 490 -43.00 7.50 -16.52
N PRO A 491 -43.22 6.89 -15.34
CA PRO A 491 -42.14 6.30 -14.56
C PRO A 491 -41.52 5.12 -15.30
N LEU A 492 -40.31 4.77 -14.90
CA LEU A 492 -39.62 3.55 -15.31
C LEU A 492 -39.54 2.63 -14.08
N PHE A 493 -39.93 1.38 -14.22
CA PHE A 493 -39.91 0.40 -13.13
C PHE A 493 -38.80 -0.64 -13.31
N SER A 494 -38.51 -1.36 -12.23
CA SER A 494 -37.77 -2.61 -12.27
C SER A 494 -38.54 -3.67 -13.06
N SER A 495 -37.82 -4.59 -13.71
CA SER A 495 -38.44 -5.65 -14.52
C SER A 495 -39.32 -6.61 -13.72
N SER A 496 -39.06 -6.76 -12.42
CA SER A 496 -39.86 -7.51 -11.46
C SER A 496 -39.66 -6.97 -10.02
N ALA A 497 -40.31 -7.58 -9.03
CA ALA A 497 -40.08 -7.29 -7.62
C ALA A 497 -38.74 -7.89 -7.15
N GLN A 498 -37.65 -7.16 -7.40
CA GLN A 498 -36.28 -7.65 -7.23
C GLN A 498 -35.63 -7.23 -5.91
N TYR A 499 -36.15 -6.22 -5.21
CA TYR A 499 -35.59 -5.76 -3.94
C TYR A 499 -36.29 -6.45 -2.77
N PHE A 500 -35.54 -6.95 -1.80
CA PHE A 500 -36.08 -7.77 -0.71
C PHE A 500 -35.27 -7.60 0.60
N PRO A 501 -35.80 -8.05 1.74
CA PRO A 501 -35.16 -7.91 3.05
C PRO A 501 -33.75 -8.49 3.10
N GLY A 502 -32.84 -7.77 3.75
CA GLY A 502 -31.42 -8.15 3.82
C GLY A 502 -30.59 -7.72 2.62
N CYS A 503 -31.20 -7.16 1.58
CA CYS A 503 -30.50 -6.62 0.42
C CYS A 503 -30.24 -5.11 0.50
N ARG A 504 -29.27 -4.70 -0.31
CA ARG A 504 -28.93 -3.30 -0.60
C ARG A 504 -29.30 -3.00 -2.04
N ILE A 505 -29.82 -1.82 -2.31
CA ILE A 505 -29.89 -1.25 -3.67
C ILE A 505 -29.28 0.14 -3.68
N SER A 506 -28.43 0.41 -4.66
CA SER A 506 -27.84 1.73 -4.87
C SER A 506 -28.33 2.34 -6.18
N VAL A 507 -28.58 3.64 -6.15
CA VAL A 507 -29.09 4.40 -7.29
C VAL A 507 -28.23 5.63 -7.46
N THR A 508 -27.47 5.69 -8.55
CA THR A 508 -26.60 6.82 -8.88
C THR A 508 -27.28 7.70 -9.92
N LEU A 509 -27.49 8.98 -9.58
CA LEU A 509 -27.92 10.01 -10.52
C LEU A 509 -26.69 10.56 -11.25
N GLU A 510 -26.32 9.93 -12.36
CA GLU A 510 -25.13 10.31 -13.13
C GLU A 510 -25.31 11.64 -13.87
N LYS A 511 -26.53 11.90 -14.34
CA LYS A 511 -26.90 13.16 -14.98
C LYS A 511 -28.29 13.58 -14.56
N ILE A 512 -28.45 14.86 -14.26
CA ILE A 512 -29.72 15.46 -13.85
C ILE A 512 -30.09 16.52 -14.90
N PRO A 513 -31.37 16.64 -15.29
CA PRO A 513 -31.81 17.70 -16.19
C PRO A 513 -31.62 19.10 -15.57
N ASP A 514 -31.52 20.12 -16.42
CA ASP A 514 -31.38 21.52 -15.96
C ASP A 514 -32.60 22.01 -15.17
N ILE A 515 -33.77 21.48 -15.50
CA ILE A 515 -35.03 21.76 -14.82
C ILE A 515 -35.49 20.48 -14.14
N VAL A 516 -35.57 20.54 -12.81
CA VAL A 516 -36.04 19.44 -11.97
C VAL A 516 -37.34 19.83 -11.28
N HIS A 517 -38.19 18.83 -11.03
CA HIS A 517 -39.47 18.99 -10.36
C HIS A 517 -39.45 18.26 -9.01
N ALA A 518 -40.22 18.73 -8.03
CA ALA A 518 -40.35 18.09 -6.71
C ALA A 518 -40.89 16.64 -6.77
N GLU A 519 -41.43 16.28 -7.92
CA GLU A 519 -42.01 15.00 -8.28
C GLU A 519 -41.03 14.06 -9.01
N ASP A 520 -39.81 14.54 -9.31
CA ASP A 520 -38.70 13.76 -9.86
C ASP A 520 -37.96 13.04 -8.73
N GLY A 521 -37.56 11.80 -8.96
CA GLY A 521 -36.85 11.01 -7.96
C GLY A 521 -37.01 9.51 -8.13
N PHE A 522 -36.71 8.79 -7.06
CA PHE A 522 -36.66 7.34 -7.00
C PHE A 522 -37.59 6.81 -5.91
N ALA A 523 -38.22 5.65 -6.12
CA ALA A 523 -39.08 5.01 -5.14
C ALA A 523 -38.84 3.51 -5.03
N LEU A 524 -39.02 2.99 -3.81
CA LEU A 524 -39.38 1.59 -3.56
C LEU A 524 -40.91 1.46 -3.55
N ILE A 525 -41.44 0.39 -4.13
CA ILE A 525 -42.83 0.30 -4.58
C ILE A 525 -43.40 -1.08 -4.23
N ASP A 526 -44.46 -1.10 -3.41
CA ASP A 526 -45.20 -2.32 -3.08
C ASP A 526 -45.83 -2.94 -4.35
N GLN A 527 -45.90 -4.26 -4.43
CA GLN A 527 -46.39 -5.01 -5.59
C GLN A 527 -47.85 -4.70 -5.95
N GLY A 528 -48.63 -4.19 -4.99
CA GLY A 528 -50.03 -3.80 -5.20
C GLY A 528 -50.22 -2.43 -5.86
N VAL A 529 -49.15 -1.67 -6.09
CA VAL A 529 -49.21 -0.30 -6.62
C VAL A 529 -49.15 -0.32 -8.14
N GLN A 530 -50.16 0.25 -8.81
CA GLN A 530 -50.25 0.30 -10.27
C GLN A 530 -50.46 1.74 -10.75
N GLY A 531 -49.63 2.18 -11.70
CA GLY A 531 -49.75 3.49 -12.36
C GLY A 531 -49.57 4.70 -11.42
N GLY A 532 -49.62 5.90 -11.99
CA GLY A 532 -49.63 7.15 -11.21
C GLY A 532 -48.25 7.79 -10.92
N THR A 533 -48.23 8.65 -9.90
CA THR A 533 -47.03 9.33 -9.40
C THR A 533 -46.23 8.41 -8.48
N LEU A 534 -44.89 8.56 -8.44
CA LEU A 534 -44.09 7.77 -7.51
C LEU A 534 -44.34 8.14 -6.03
N ASN A 535 -44.78 9.37 -5.76
CA ASN A 535 -45.21 9.78 -4.42
C ASN A 535 -46.69 9.41 -4.22
N GLN A 536 -46.95 8.21 -3.71
CA GLN A 536 -48.31 7.72 -3.45
C GLN A 536 -48.36 6.69 -2.32
N GLU A 537 -49.55 6.22 -1.99
CA GLU A 537 -49.71 5.16 -1.00
C GLU A 537 -49.05 3.85 -1.46
N GLY A 538 -48.36 3.14 -0.55
CA GLY A 538 -47.63 1.91 -0.88
C GLY A 538 -46.25 2.16 -1.52
N THR A 539 -45.71 3.37 -1.38
CA THR A 539 -44.37 3.71 -1.88
C THR A 539 -43.51 4.35 -0.81
N PHE A 540 -42.20 4.13 -0.90
CA PHE A 540 -41.20 4.94 -0.23
C PHE A 540 -40.43 5.73 -1.28
N PHE A 541 -40.74 7.01 -1.41
CA PHE A 541 -40.25 7.90 -2.47
C PHE A 541 -39.25 8.93 -1.93
N VAL A 542 -38.16 9.10 -2.65
CA VAL A 542 -37.15 10.14 -2.38
C VAL A 542 -37.08 11.03 -3.60
N ASN A 543 -37.40 12.31 -3.41
CA ASN A 543 -37.32 13.26 -4.51
C ASN A 543 -35.90 13.81 -4.69
N VAL A 544 -35.65 14.44 -5.83
CA VAL A 544 -34.35 15.05 -6.17
C VAL A 544 -33.92 16.18 -5.23
N GLU A 545 -34.85 16.79 -4.50
CA GLU A 545 -34.56 17.80 -3.47
C GLU A 545 -34.07 17.17 -2.15
N GLY A 546 -34.08 15.84 -2.02
CA GLY A 546 -33.69 15.11 -0.81
C GLY A 546 -34.84 14.88 0.18
N LYS A 547 -36.10 15.18 -0.17
CA LYS A 547 -37.26 14.92 0.70
C LYS A 547 -37.69 13.46 0.61
N LEU A 548 -37.90 12.84 1.77
CA LEU A 548 -38.31 11.45 1.94
C LEU A 548 -39.80 11.37 2.22
N PHE A 549 -40.53 10.59 1.42
CA PHE A 549 -41.97 10.41 1.53
C PHE A 549 -42.32 8.94 1.73
N ILE A 550 -43.06 8.63 2.79
CA ILE A 550 -43.57 7.29 3.06
C ILE A 550 -45.09 7.33 2.88
N ASN A 551 -45.61 6.48 1.99
CA ASN A 551 -47.04 6.38 1.69
C ASN A 551 -47.67 7.75 1.34
N GLY A 552 -46.98 8.55 0.52
CA GLY A 552 -47.46 9.87 0.10
C GLY A 552 -47.18 11.01 1.10
N LYS A 553 -46.69 10.71 2.30
CA LYS A 553 -46.50 11.70 3.38
C LYS A 553 -45.03 11.99 3.61
N LEU A 554 -44.69 13.27 3.72
CA LEU A 554 -43.33 13.70 4.06
C LEU A 554 -42.96 13.13 5.43
N CYS A 555 -41.85 12.40 5.48
CA CYS A 555 -41.36 11.73 6.67
C CYS A 555 -40.10 12.41 7.20
N ASP A 556 -39.14 12.69 6.31
CA ASP A 556 -37.82 13.24 6.68
C ASP A 556 -37.18 13.93 5.48
N ALA A 557 -35.97 14.48 5.64
CA ALA A 557 -35.17 15.04 4.56
C ALA A 557 -33.68 14.71 4.73
N ILE A 558 -33.02 14.46 3.60
CA ILE A 558 -31.59 14.28 3.44
C ILE A 558 -31.03 15.35 2.51
N ASP A 559 -29.71 15.36 2.41
CA ASP A 559 -28.95 16.13 1.46
C ASP A 559 -29.49 16.04 0.01
N PRO A 560 -29.69 17.17 -0.69
CA PRO A 560 -30.27 17.18 -2.04
C PRO A 560 -29.49 16.33 -3.03
N LEU A 561 -30.20 15.64 -3.92
CA LEU A 561 -29.62 14.75 -4.92
C LEU A 561 -29.12 15.49 -6.17
N SER A 562 -29.27 16.82 -6.23
CA SER A 562 -29.01 17.68 -7.39
C SER A 562 -27.54 17.77 -7.83
N LEU A 563 -26.58 17.26 -7.05
CA LEU A 563 -25.18 17.18 -7.46
C LEU A 563 -24.96 15.95 -8.35
N ALA A 564 -24.20 16.12 -9.44
CA ALA A 564 -23.88 15.03 -10.36
C ALA A 564 -23.14 13.88 -9.65
N ASN A 565 -23.48 12.63 -10.01
CA ASN A 565 -22.97 11.39 -9.42
C ASN A 565 -23.32 11.18 -7.94
N THR A 566 -24.38 11.83 -7.44
CA THR A 566 -24.91 11.51 -6.11
C THR A 566 -25.50 10.09 -6.14
N THR A 567 -25.11 9.28 -5.15
CA THR A 567 -25.61 7.91 -4.99
C THR A 567 -26.49 7.83 -3.75
N LEU A 568 -27.71 7.38 -3.95
CA LEU A 568 -28.69 7.07 -2.90
C LEU A 568 -28.68 5.55 -2.68
N THR A 569 -28.44 5.11 -1.45
CA THR A 569 -28.40 3.68 -1.11
C THR A 569 -29.48 3.35 -0.10
N PHE A 570 -30.23 2.28 -0.35
CA PHE A 570 -31.22 1.74 0.57
C PHE A 570 -30.72 0.39 1.07
N ASP A 571 -30.54 0.29 2.39
CA ASP A 571 -30.25 -0.96 3.08
C ASP A 571 -31.50 -1.46 3.77
N CYS A 572 -31.97 -2.66 3.40
CA CYS A 572 -33.05 -3.31 4.13
C CYS A 572 -32.49 -4.22 5.20
N HIS A 573 -32.90 -3.99 6.43
CA HIS A 573 -32.64 -4.92 7.51
C HIS A 573 -33.27 -6.30 7.21
N PRO A 574 -32.62 -7.42 7.53
CA PRO A 574 -33.14 -8.77 7.22
C PRO A 574 -34.37 -9.14 8.05
N ASN A 575 -34.48 -8.61 9.28
CA ASN A 575 -35.64 -8.87 10.13
C ASN A 575 -36.79 -7.94 9.74
N ILE A 576 -37.94 -8.55 9.43
CA ILE A 576 -39.20 -7.87 9.11
C ILE A 576 -40.17 -8.12 10.26
N GLU A 577 -40.93 -7.10 10.65
CA GLU A 577 -42.01 -7.23 11.62
C GLU A 577 -43.33 -7.49 10.88
N THR A 578 -44.06 -8.54 11.27
CA THR A 578 -45.42 -8.76 10.77
C THR A 578 -46.39 -7.85 11.51
N ILE A 579 -47.19 -7.08 10.77
CA ILE A 579 -48.21 -6.18 11.31
C ILE A 579 -49.60 -6.63 10.84
N ALA A 580 -50.66 -6.12 11.46
CA ALA A 580 -52.04 -6.54 11.18
C ALA A 580 -52.41 -6.47 9.68
N ASP A 581 -51.91 -5.46 8.97
CA ASP A 581 -52.25 -5.17 7.57
C ASP A 581 -51.05 -5.33 6.61
N GLY A 582 -50.04 -6.15 6.97
CA GLY A 582 -48.90 -6.44 6.09
C GLY A 582 -47.56 -6.64 6.80
N LEU A 583 -46.49 -6.12 6.22
CA LEU A 583 -45.11 -6.25 6.68
C LEU A 583 -44.50 -4.88 6.94
N ARG A 584 -43.75 -4.72 8.04
CA ARG A 584 -42.96 -3.52 8.33
C ARG A 584 -41.47 -3.80 8.10
N MET A 585 -40.92 -3.13 7.10
CA MET A 585 -39.50 -3.18 6.74
C MET A 585 -38.75 -2.05 7.43
N GLN A 586 -37.60 -2.36 8.02
CA GLN A 586 -36.66 -1.35 8.51
C GLN A 586 -35.63 -1.07 7.41
N LEU A 587 -35.57 0.18 6.98
CA LEU A 587 -34.68 0.65 5.93
C LEU A 587 -33.69 1.67 6.50
N THR A 588 -32.44 1.62 6.07
CA THR A 588 -31.48 2.70 6.28
C THR A 588 -31.17 3.32 4.93
N VAL A 589 -31.44 4.62 4.81
CA VAL A 589 -31.15 5.40 3.60
C VAL A 589 -29.83 6.13 3.80
N HIS A 590 -28.88 5.89 2.90
CA HIS A 590 -27.59 6.54 2.89
C HIS A 590 -27.48 7.49 1.69
N CYS A 591 -27.11 8.73 1.95
CA CYS A 591 -26.78 9.72 0.93
C CYS A 591 -25.57 10.51 1.41
N ARG A 592 -24.48 10.49 0.65
CA ARG A 592 -23.20 11.11 1.03
C ARG A 592 -22.74 10.67 2.43
N ASN A 593 -22.72 11.59 3.40
CA ASN A 593 -22.29 11.34 4.78
C ASN A 593 -23.47 11.19 5.75
N GLU A 594 -24.71 11.24 5.26
CA GLU A 594 -25.93 11.13 6.05
C GLU A 594 -26.48 9.70 5.99
N SER A 595 -27.10 9.26 7.09
CA SER A 595 -27.71 7.94 7.22
C SER A 595 -28.98 8.05 8.06
N HIS A 596 -30.13 7.73 7.47
CA HIS A 596 -31.44 7.89 8.10
C HIS A 596 -32.15 6.54 8.16
N GLN A 597 -32.51 6.12 9.37
CA GLN A 597 -33.26 4.89 9.59
C GLN A 597 -34.76 5.19 9.57
N VAL A 598 -35.51 4.45 8.75
CA VAL A 598 -36.95 4.61 8.59
C VAL A 598 -37.65 3.26 8.61
N TYR A 599 -38.94 3.26 8.94
CA TYR A 599 -39.80 2.09 8.87
C TYR A 599 -40.85 2.29 7.79
N TRP A 600 -40.93 1.33 6.87
CA TRP A 600 -41.89 1.36 5.77
C TRP A 600 -42.80 0.12 5.84
N SER A 601 -44.11 0.37 5.87
CA SER A 601 -45.12 -0.69 5.87
C SER A 601 -45.57 -0.99 4.45
N VAL A 602 -45.47 -2.26 4.07
CA VAL A 602 -45.86 -2.84 2.78
C VAL A 602 -47.09 -3.70 3.02
N ARG A 603 -48.13 -3.59 2.18
CA ARG A 603 -49.43 -4.24 2.42
C ARG A 603 -49.42 -5.72 2.06
N ASN A 604 -48.58 -6.11 1.09
CA ASN A 604 -48.48 -7.50 0.67
C ASN A 604 -47.70 -8.33 1.71
N HIS A 605 -48.11 -9.58 1.94
CA HIS A 605 -47.32 -10.54 2.72
C HIS A 605 -46.07 -11.02 1.95
N ASN A 606 -45.97 -10.69 0.66
CA ASN A 606 -44.72 -10.84 -0.09
C ASN A 606 -43.75 -9.72 0.29
N SER A 607 -42.56 -10.09 0.74
CA SER A 607 -41.53 -9.14 1.18
C SER A 607 -40.76 -8.49 0.03
N ASN A 608 -40.86 -9.03 -1.19
CA ASN A 608 -40.18 -8.46 -2.35
C ASN A 608 -40.95 -7.25 -2.90
N VAL A 609 -40.24 -6.20 -3.27
CA VAL A 609 -40.83 -4.96 -3.79
C VAL A 609 -40.18 -4.55 -5.11
N TYR A 610 -40.92 -3.76 -5.88
CA TYR A 610 -40.42 -3.09 -7.07
C TYR A 610 -39.61 -1.85 -6.68
N PHE A 611 -38.84 -1.33 -7.63
CA PHE A 611 -38.30 0.01 -7.54
C PHE A 611 -38.56 0.74 -8.85
N GLY A 612 -38.54 2.07 -8.80
CA GLY A 612 -38.83 2.87 -9.97
C GLY A 612 -38.24 4.28 -9.89
N VAL A 613 -38.10 4.89 -11.06
CA VAL A 613 -37.57 6.25 -11.20
C VAL A 613 -38.44 7.07 -12.13
N ARG A 614 -38.58 8.36 -11.82
CA ARG A 614 -39.33 9.28 -12.66
C ARG A 614 -38.60 10.61 -12.78
N PHE A 615 -38.50 11.08 -14.02
CA PHE A 615 -38.04 12.41 -14.36
C PHE A 615 -38.97 12.99 -15.43
N HIS A 616 -39.35 14.26 -15.27
CA HIS A 616 -40.16 14.99 -16.25
C HIS A 616 -39.37 15.26 -17.52
N GLN A 617 -38.21 15.90 -17.37
CA GLN A 617 -37.41 16.39 -18.49
C GLN A 617 -36.46 15.32 -19.01
N PRO A 618 -36.22 15.27 -20.34
CA PRO A 618 -35.18 14.43 -20.90
C PRO A 618 -33.79 14.88 -20.43
N GLY A 619 -32.83 13.96 -20.48
CA GLY A 619 -31.44 14.22 -20.09
C GLY A 619 -31.03 13.68 -18.73
N ALA A 620 -31.99 13.19 -17.92
CA ALA A 620 -31.69 12.42 -16.72
C ALA A 620 -31.02 11.09 -17.09
N ARG A 621 -29.96 10.70 -16.36
CA ARG A 621 -29.32 9.39 -16.48
C ARG A 621 -29.12 8.78 -15.10
N VAL A 622 -29.62 7.57 -14.94
CA VAL A 622 -29.74 6.88 -13.66
C VAL A 622 -29.14 5.48 -13.79
N LYS A 623 -28.32 5.10 -12.82
CA LYS A 623 -27.68 3.78 -12.77
C LYS A 623 -28.07 3.06 -11.47
N ILE A 624 -28.46 1.80 -11.58
CA ILE A 624 -28.71 0.92 -10.43
C ILE A 624 -27.52 0.00 -10.19
N GLY A 625 -27.19 -0.20 -8.91
CA GLY A 625 -26.04 -0.98 -8.47
C GLY A 625 -26.34 -1.86 -7.27
#